data_AF-A0A6M4JI93-F1
#
_entry.id   AF-A0A6M4JI93-F1
#
_cell.length_a   1.000
_cell.length_b   1.000
_cell.length_c   1.000
_cell.angle_alpha   90.00
_cell.angle_beta   90.00
_cell.angle_gamma   90.00
#
_symmetry.space_group_name_H-M   'P 1'
#
loop_
_entity.id
_entity.type
_entity.pdbx_description
1 polymer ?
#
loop_
_entity_poly.entity_id
_entity_poly.type
_entity_poly.pdbx_seq_one_letter_code
_entity_poly.pdbx_strand_id
1 'polypeptide(L)'
;MLFKRNIQTQQTFDDYKSLKLLHIKNQQTKIYKIIVQMLLLVGSLFIFIFASNTIFAKNLLPNNDIQYFFNFENPLFKQINLLILIRFVFLCILFFYPLIKTHTDLVLNKQKTKKYLPWYIFYISIAISALVLFFVLNKTYTTNLLYLCFSLIIIYIVDASYSIYLYFVNKKISPEENKNSKWVFISLIAKFIIVLFIFSTLLAWKFSARLDNDFYLLVESNKFYDFITNLFSIKSVTNFIIIIVFILFALFTLFFSFINVFWLLIDKNKAIPYIKSNLRTVLIVFIPLVLWVLTTFNQIQTPISYVDSQPIATNYLYLLFLIIPITALTLYLVITFTKKWNIKSALINSTLFWSLQIIFWLTYWLQTFLNENQLINNSILFITLIFVIITFTIHYLKNIKYTSRINLLFAFSYFVLISVMIFVNTINVIALSNSNNNFNYISINMSLDEIFTVLLLIFSLSILITQSVRFWIEFNKLAKYSPQKEVSHEI
;
A
#
# COMPACT_ATOMS: atom_id res chain seq x y z
N MET A 1 9.48 -54.88 31.61
CA MET A 1 8.46 -53.81 31.75
C MET A 1 9.03 -52.46 32.17
N LEU A 2 9.93 -52.38 33.17
CA LEU A 2 10.53 -51.11 33.64
C LEU A 2 11.26 -50.30 32.54
N PHE A 3 11.98 -50.96 31.64
CA PHE A 3 12.70 -50.30 30.54
C PHE A 3 11.76 -49.61 29.53
N LYS A 4 10.63 -50.25 29.20
CA LYS A 4 9.61 -49.72 28.29
C LYS A 4 8.86 -48.53 28.91
N ARG A 5 8.65 -48.57 30.24
CA ARG A 5 8.04 -47.49 31.02
C ARG A 5 8.97 -46.27 31.09
N ASN A 6 10.27 -46.47 31.29
CA ASN A 6 11.28 -45.39 31.30
C ASN A 6 11.41 -44.70 29.93
N ILE A 7 11.36 -45.45 28.84
CA ILE A 7 11.39 -44.89 27.47
C ILE A 7 10.12 -44.06 27.18
N GLN A 8 8.93 -44.55 27.55
CA GLN A 8 7.68 -43.79 27.41
C GLN A 8 7.66 -42.53 28.27
N THR A 9 8.19 -42.57 29.49
CA THR A 9 8.32 -41.36 30.31
C THR A 9 9.32 -40.37 29.70
N GLN A 10 10.45 -40.82 29.17
CA GLN A 10 11.39 -39.91 28.48
C GLN A 10 10.76 -39.28 27.24
N GLN A 11 10.07 -40.06 26.39
CA GLN A 11 9.36 -39.54 25.22
C GLN A 11 8.29 -38.50 25.58
N THR A 12 7.47 -38.78 26.60
CA THR A 12 6.44 -37.83 27.06
C THR A 12 7.03 -36.57 27.68
N PHE A 13 8.15 -36.66 28.39
CA PHE A 13 8.88 -35.49 28.92
C PHE A 13 9.54 -34.65 27.81
N ASP A 14 10.09 -35.29 26.78
CA ASP A 14 10.69 -34.61 25.63
C ASP A 14 9.62 -33.95 24.74
N ASP A 15 8.46 -34.58 24.59
CA ASP A 15 7.28 -33.99 23.94
C ASP A 15 6.75 -32.79 24.74
N TYR A 16 6.69 -32.87 26.07
CA TYR A 16 6.26 -31.74 26.89
C TYR A 16 7.26 -30.57 26.83
N LYS A 17 8.57 -30.84 26.88
CA LYS A 17 9.61 -29.81 26.72
C LYS A 17 9.55 -29.18 25.34
N SER A 18 9.35 -29.97 24.28
CA SER A 18 9.25 -29.46 22.91
C SER A 18 7.99 -28.61 22.71
N LEU A 19 6.85 -29.01 23.25
CA LEU A 19 5.60 -28.24 23.24
C LEU A 19 5.73 -26.93 24.04
N LYS A 20 6.35 -26.95 25.22
CA LYS A 20 6.62 -25.74 26.03
C LYS A 20 7.53 -24.76 25.27
N LEU A 21 8.57 -25.26 24.60
CA LEU A 21 9.47 -24.45 23.77
C LEU A 21 8.75 -23.87 22.54
N LEU A 22 7.87 -24.64 21.89
CA LEU A 22 7.03 -24.15 20.79
C LEU A 22 6.07 -23.05 21.26
N HIS A 23 5.46 -23.21 22.44
CA HIS A 23 4.59 -22.20 23.04
C HIS A 23 5.35 -20.88 23.30
N ILE A 24 6.52 -20.95 23.95
CA ILE A 24 7.35 -19.76 24.24
C ILE A 24 7.77 -19.05 22.94
N LYS A 25 8.23 -19.81 21.92
CA LYS A 25 8.61 -19.23 20.62
C LYS A 25 7.43 -18.55 19.91
N ASN A 26 6.24 -19.14 20.00
CA ASN A 26 5.02 -18.54 19.45
C ASN A 26 4.65 -17.24 20.18
N GLN A 27 4.82 -17.19 21.50
CA GLN A 27 4.55 -15.99 22.30
C GLN A 27 5.54 -14.85 21.97
N GLN A 28 6.83 -15.15 21.86
CA GLN A 28 7.84 -14.15 21.43
C GLN A 28 7.52 -13.58 20.05
N THR A 29 7.18 -14.45 19.11
CA THR A 29 6.77 -14.05 17.76
C THR A 29 5.53 -13.15 17.78
N LYS A 30 4.59 -13.41 18.69
CA LYS A 30 3.38 -12.60 18.87
C LYS A 30 3.71 -11.20 19.39
N ILE A 31 4.59 -11.09 20.40
CA ILE A 31 5.05 -9.81 20.96
C ILE A 31 5.72 -8.96 19.88
N TYR A 32 6.69 -9.52 19.15
CA TYR A 32 7.40 -8.77 18.10
C TYR A 32 6.48 -8.29 16.97
N LYS A 33 5.45 -9.08 16.63
CA LYS A 33 4.43 -8.63 15.67
C LYS A 33 3.62 -7.46 16.20
N ILE A 34 3.18 -7.51 17.46
CA ILE A 34 2.42 -6.42 18.07
C ILE A 34 3.25 -5.13 18.07
N ILE A 35 4.54 -5.21 18.44
CA ILE A 35 5.44 -4.04 18.43
C ILE A 35 5.51 -3.41 17.03
N VAL A 36 5.78 -4.21 15.98
CA VAL A 36 5.85 -3.70 14.60
C VAL A 36 4.52 -3.12 14.15
N GLN A 37 3.40 -3.76 14.51
CA GLN A 37 2.07 -3.28 14.15
C GLN A 37 1.70 -1.97 14.84
N MET A 38 2.04 -1.84 16.13
CA MET A 38 1.83 -0.60 16.88
C MET A 38 2.72 0.52 16.35
N LEU A 39 3.99 0.24 16.04
CA LEU A 39 4.90 1.23 15.45
C LEU A 39 4.41 1.68 14.06
N LEU A 40 3.92 0.76 13.24
CA LEU A 40 3.34 1.09 11.94
C LEU A 40 2.08 1.93 12.09
N LEU A 41 1.15 1.56 12.98
CA LEU A 41 -0.10 2.28 13.22
C LEU A 41 0.15 3.68 13.76
N VAL A 42 0.87 3.77 14.89
CA VAL A 42 1.14 5.02 15.59
C VAL A 42 2.02 5.90 14.71
N GLY A 43 3.08 5.35 14.11
CA GLY A 43 3.99 6.13 13.28
C GLY A 43 3.34 6.69 12.02
N SER A 44 2.51 5.90 11.32
CA SER A 44 1.75 6.44 10.19
C SER A 44 0.70 7.47 10.61
N LEU A 45 0.03 7.28 11.76
CA LEU A 45 -0.87 8.27 12.33
C LEU A 45 -0.16 9.59 12.65
N PHE A 46 1.03 9.55 13.25
CA PHE A 46 1.85 10.76 13.46
C PHE A 46 2.26 11.42 12.13
N ILE A 47 2.67 10.64 11.14
CA ILE A 47 3.01 11.18 9.81
C ILE A 47 1.80 11.90 9.20
N PHE A 48 0.61 11.32 9.25
CA PHE A 48 -0.57 11.91 8.62
C PHE A 48 -1.18 13.06 9.42
N ILE A 49 -1.35 12.96 10.74
CA ILE A 49 -1.91 14.07 11.54
C ILE A 49 -1.02 15.31 11.48
N PHE A 50 0.30 15.13 11.48
CA PHE A 50 1.26 16.23 11.35
C PHE A 50 1.73 16.43 9.90
N ALA A 51 0.87 16.12 8.91
CA ALA A 51 1.19 16.18 7.48
C ALA A 51 1.83 17.49 7.03
N SER A 52 1.43 18.62 7.62
CA SER A 52 2.04 19.93 7.34
C SER A 52 3.55 19.91 7.55
N ASN A 53 4.04 19.33 8.65
CA ASN A 53 5.47 19.28 8.98
C ASN A 53 6.17 18.06 8.36
N THR A 54 5.46 16.95 8.20
CA THR A 54 6.06 15.67 7.75
C THR A 54 6.01 15.52 6.22
N ILE A 55 4.83 15.59 5.62
CA ILE A 55 4.57 15.37 4.19
C ILE A 55 4.91 16.62 3.40
N PHE A 56 4.30 17.76 3.78
CA PHE A 56 4.48 19.04 3.09
C PHE A 56 5.74 19.77 3.53
N ALA A 57 6.38 19.35 4.62
CA ALA A 57 7.60 19.95 5.15
C ALA A 57 7.50 21.48 5.24
N LYS A 58 6.39 22.00 5.80
CA LYS A 58 6.01 23.42 5.84
C LYS A 58 7.18 24.35 6.16
N ASN A 59 8.09 23.95 7.03
CA ASN A 59 9.30 24.72 7.40
C ASN A 59 10.33 24.93 6.27
N LEU A 60 10.23 24.20 5.15
CA LEU A 60 11.04 24.38 3.94
C LEU A 60 10.42 25.41 3.00
N LEU A 61 9.13 25.71 3.16
CA LEU A 61 8.41 26.64 2.30
C LEU A 61 8.60 28.08 2.81
N PRO A 62 8.58 29.07 1.90
CA PRO A 62 8.61 30.48 2.28
C PRO A 62 7.51 30.81 3.29
N ASN A 63 7.84 31.64 4.27
CA ASN A 63 6.94 32.05 5.37
C ASN A 63 6.34 30.89 6.16
N ASN A 64 6.89 29.69 6.03
CA ASN A 64 6.29 28.46 6.49
C ASN A 64 4.84 28.36 6.04
N ASP A 65 4.53 28.49 4.75
CA ASP A 65 3.15 28.38 4.25
C ASP A 65 3.00 27.31 3.16
N ILE A 66 1.95 26.49 3.29
CA ILE A 66 1.63 25.41 2.34
C ILE A 66 1.13 25.99 1.01
N GLN A 67 0.68 27.25 0.97
CA GLN A 67 0.31 27.93 -0.28
C GLN A 67 1.42 27.91 -1.33
N TYR A 68 2.70 27.94 -0.92
CA TYR A 68 3.84 27.90 -1.84
C TYR A 68 4.22 26.49 -2.31
N PHE A 69 3.66 25.44 -1.69
CA PHE A 69 3.81 24.08 -2.19
C PHE A 69 3.17 24.00 -3.59
N PHE A 70 3.70 23.22 -4.53
CA PHE A 70 3.23 23.15 -5.94
C PHE A 70 3.08 24.48 -6.71
N ASN A 71 3.61 25.60 -6.20
CA ASN A 71 3.85 26.76 -7.04
C ASN A 71 5.04 26.45 -7.97
N PHE A 72 4.76 26.35 -9.27
CA PHE A 72 5.76 26.10 -10.32
C PHE A 72 6.06 27.34 -11.18
N GLU A 73 5.68 28.53 -10.75
CA GLU A 73 5.99 29.76 -11.49
C GLU A 73 7.44 30.18 -11.27
N ASN A 74 7.87 30.17 -10.00
CA ASN A 74 9.23 30.55 -9.62
C ASN A 74 10.18 29.34 -9.62
N PRO A 75 11.36 29.41 -10.26
CA PRO A 75 12.38 28.36 -10.24
C PRO A 75 12.80 27.90 -8.84
N LEU A 76 12.87 28.82 -7.87
CA LEU A 76 13.17 28.48 -6.47
C LEU A 76 12.08 27.61 -5.85
N PHE A 77 10.81 27.88 -6.15
CA PHE A 77 9.69 27.07 -5.66
C PHE A 77 9.65 25.71 -6.34
N LYS A 78 9.97 25.62 -7.64
CA LYS A 78 10.17 24.32 -8.33
C LYS A 78 11.22 23.48 -7.61
N GLN A 79 12.34 24.10 -7.23
CA GLN A 79 13.40 23.42 -6.51
C GLN A 79 12.93 22.97 -5.12
N ILE A 80 12.31 23.83 -4.31
CA ILE A 80 11.82 23.46 -2.98
C ILE A 80 10.79 22.31 -3.06
N ASN A 81 9.84 22.38 -3.99
CA ASN A 81 8.86 21.32 -4.23
C ASN A 81 9.52 19.98 -4.56
N LEU A 82 10.54 19.99 -5.43
CA LEU A 82 11.30 18.81 -5.77
C LEU A 82 12.04 18.21 -4.56
N LEU A 83 12.65 19.06 -3.72
CA LEU A 83 13.32 18.63 -2.48
C LEU A 83 12.33 17.97 -1.51
N ILE A 84 11.15 18.55 -1.34
CA ILE A 84 10.08 18.02 -0.47
C ILE A 84 9.61 16.65 -0.97
N LEU A 85 9.36 16.50 -2.27
CA LEU A 85 8.91 15.23 -2.86
C LEU A 85 9.96 14.13 -2.74
N ILE A 86 11.22 14.42 -3.05
CA ILE A 86 12.33 13.46 -2.93
C ILE A 86 12.48 13.02 -1.47
N ARG A 87 12.47 13.97 -0.53
CA ARG A 87 12.50 13.70 0.92
C ARG A 87 11.38 12.75 1.32
N PHE A 88 10.15 13.08 0.94
CA PHE A 88 8.96 12.32 1.31
C PHE A 88 9.02 10.88 0.79
N VAL A 89 9.39 10.67 -0.47
CA VAL A 89 9.48 9.34 -1.09
C VAL A 89 10.52 8.48 -0.38
N PHE A 90 11.73 9.00 -0.13
CA PHE A 90 12.76 8.20 0.51
C PHE A 90 12.46 7.89 1.98
N LEU A 91 11.96 8.87 2.75
CA LEU A 91 11.56 8.61 4.13
C LEU A 91 10.39 7.61 4.20
N CYS A 92 9.45 7.64 3.26
CA CYS A 92 8.41 6.63 3.15
C CYS A 92 9.00 5.23 2.90
N ILE A 93 9.96 5.10 1.98
CA ILE A 93 10.63 3.82 1.75
C ILE A 93 11.32 3.32 3.03
N LEU A 94 12.09 4.18 3.71
CA LEU A 94 12.82 3.84 4.93
C LEU A 94 11.90 3.54 6.13
N PHE A 95 10.70 4.10 6.16
CA PHE A 95 9.72 3.83 7.22
C PHE A 95 8.90 2.56 6.93
N PHE A 96 8.23 2.49 5.79
CA PHE A 96 7.28 1.42 5.49
C PHE A 96 7.97 0.09 5.14
N TYR A 97 9.05 0.10 4.34
CA TYR A 97 9.68 -1.14 3.88
C TYR A 97 10.21 -2.01 5.03
N PRO A 98 11.02 -1.51 5.98
CA PRO A 98 11.50 -2.31 7.10
C PRO A 98 10.38 -2.91 7.96
N LEU A 99 9.30 -2.15 8.20
CA LEU A 99 8.17 -2.61 9.01
C LEU A 99 7.35 -3.69 8.30
N ILE A 100 7.08 -3.53 7.01
CA ILE A 100 6.39 -4.56 6.21
C ILE A 100 7.27 -5.81 6.12
N LYS A 101 8.57 -5.64 5.88
CA LYS A 101 9.53 -6.74 5.77
C LYS A 101 9.65 -7.54 7.08
N THR A 102 9.84 -6.85 8.21
CA THR A 102 9.89 -7.51 9.53
C THR A 102 8.60 -8.23 9.88
N HIS A 103 7.45 -7.62 9.59
CA HIS A 103 6.16 -8.25 9.85
C HIS A 103 5.98 -9.56 9.06
N THR A 104 6.29 -9.53 7.76
CA THR A 104 6.22 -10.71 6.88
C THR A 104 7.20 -11.80 7.27
N ASP A 105 8.44 -11.44 7.57
CA ASP A 105 9.47 -12.38 7.99
C ASP A 105 9.11 -13.06 9.32
N LEU A 106 8.51 -12.35 10.28
CA LEU A 106 7.99 -12.93 11.52
C LEU A 106 6.80 -13.88 11.29
N VAL A 107 6.07 -13.77 10.17
CA VAL A 107 5.01 -14.71 9.81
C VAL A 107 5.57 -15.96 9.14
N LEU A 108 6.56 -15.81 8.26
CA LEU A 108 7.17 -16.93 7.53
C LEU A 108 8.15 -17.73 8.41
N ASN A 109 8.89 -17.07 9.29
CA ASN A 109 9.99 -17.66 10.06
C ASN A 109 9.69 -17.82 11.55
N LYS A 110 8.44 -18.12 11.93
CA LYS A 110 7.99 -18.22 13.36
C LYS A 110 8.86 -19.12 14.23
N GLN A 111 9.38 -20.22 13.65
CA GLN A 111 10.21 -21.18 14.37
C GLN A 111 11.66 -20.71 14.60
N LYS A 112 12.09 -19.68 13.86
CA LYS A 112 13.49 -19.18 13.79
C LYS A 112 13.64 -17.76 14.37
N THR A 113 12.64 -17.25 15.09
CA THR A 113 12.57 -15.85 15.55
C THR A 113 13.75 -15.39 16.39
N LYS A 114 14.30 -16.23 17.27
CA LYS A 114 15.51 -15.89 18.05
C LYS A 114 16.72 -15.58 17.17
N LYS A 115 16.90 -16.34 16.08
CA LYS A 115 18.00 -16.14 15.13
C LYS A 115 17.80 -14.88 14.28
N TYR A 116 16.57 -14.41 14.13
CA TYR A 116 16.22 -13.21 13.36
C TYR A 116 16.41 -11.89 14.14
N LEU A 117 16.64 -11.95 15.45
CA LEU A 117 16.63 -10.79 16.33
C LEU A 117 17.56 -9.63 15.89
N PRO A 118 18.79 -9.85 15.41
CA PRO A 118 19.66 -8.75 14.98
C PRO A 118 19.05 -7.94 13.84
N TRP A 119 18.56 -8.61 12.79
CA TRP A 119 17.91 -7.95 11.66
C TRP A 119 16.60 -7.27 12.05
N TYR A 120 15.83 -7.88 12.94
CA TYR A 120 14.63 -7.26 13.50
C TYR A 120 14.93 -5.91 14.17
N ILE A 121 15.99 -5.85 14.99
CA ILE A 121 16.42 -4.61 15.64
C ILE A 121 16.89 -3.59 14.60
N PHE A 122 17.73 -3.97 13.63
CA PHE A 122 18.19 -3.06 12.58
C PHE A 122 17.04 -2.46 11.78
N TYR A 123 16.07 -3.27 11.35
CA TYR A 123 14.92 -2.78 10.60
C TYR A 123 14.05 -1.82 11.41
N ILE A 124 13.80 -2.11 12.69
CA ILE A 124 13.06 -1.19 13.55
C ILE A 124 13.82 0.11 13.78
N SER A 125 15.14 0.04 14.01
CA SER A 125 15.96 1.24 14.18
C SER A 125 15.94 2.14 12.94
N ILE A 126 15.98 1.55 11.73
CA ILE A 126 15.85 2.31 10.47
C ILE A 126 14.46 2.96 10.36
N ALA A 127 13.39 2.24 10.72
CA ALA A 127 12.05 2.81 10.69
C ALA A 127 11.86 3.95 11.71
N ILE A 128 12.37 3.80 12.94
CA ILE A 128 12.31 4.84 13.97
C ILE A 128 13.13 6.06 13.54
N SER A 129 14.34 5.86 12.99
CA SER A 129 15.15 6.98 12.51
C SER A 129 14.47 7.72 11.36
N ALA A 130 13.85 7.00 10.41
CA ALA A 130 13.05 7.60 9.35
C ALA A 130 11.88 8.43 9.91
N LEU A 131 11.18 7.90 10.93
CA LEU A 131 10.10 8.62 11.61
C LEU A 131 10.59 9.91 12.26
N VAL A 132 11.73 9.89 12.96
CA VAL A 132 12.31 11.11 13.55
C VAL A 132 12.73 12.10 12.45
N LEU A 133 13.32 11.62 11.35
CA LEU A 133 13.74 12.46 10.22
C LEU A 133 12.56 13.13 9.50
N PHE A 134 11.36 12.52 9.49
CA PHE A 134 10.14 13.19 9.01
C PHE A 134 9.83 14.49 9.77
N PHE A 135 10.24 14.64 11.02
CA PHE A 135 10.03 15.87 11.79
C PHE A 135 11.25 16.80 11.78
N VAL A 136 12.46 16.25 11.78
CA VAL A 136 13.69 17.04 12.00
C VAL A 136 14.34 17.50 10.70
N LEU A 137 14.21 16.75 9.61
CA LEU A 137 14.94 17.02 8.36
C LEU A 137 14.25 18.10 7.51
N ASN A 138 14.16 19.32 8.03
CA ASN A 138 13.56 20.47 7.35
C ASN A 138 14.63 21.50 6.96
N LYS A 139 15.70 21.04 6.31
CA LYS A 139 16.78 21.92 5.81
C LYS A 139 16.73 22.00 4.29
N THR A 140 16.81 23.22 3.76
CA THR A 140 16.77 23.50 2.31
C THR A 140 18.03 23.04 1.57
N TYR A 141 19.13 22.75 2.28
CA TYR A 141 20.38 22.32 1.66
C TYR A 141 20.25 20.98 0.94
N THR A 142 20.53 20.99 -0.36
CA THR A 142 20.49 19.85 -1.27
C THR A 142 21.40 18.69 -0.83
N THR A 143 22.48 19.00 -0.13
CA THR A 143 23.45 18.04 0.42
C THR A 143 22.81 17.08 1.43
N ASN A 144 21.85 17.55 2.23
CA ASN A 144 21.17 16.73 3.23
C ASN A 144 20.32 15.62 2.59
N LEU A 145 19.74 15.87 1.42
CA LEU A 145 19.00 14.84 0.69
C LEU A 145 19.93 13.79 0.10
N LEU A 146 21.11 14.18 -0.38
CA LEU A 146 22.10 13.22 -0.84
C LEU A 146 22.57 12.30 0.29
N TYR A 147 22.74 12.85 1.50
CA TYR A 147 23.02 12.02 2.68
C TYR A 147 21.89 11.05 3.00
N LEU A 148 20.65 11.47 2.82
CA LEU A 148 19.49 10.59 2.99
C LEU A 148 19.54 9.42 2.00
N CYS A 149 20.06 9.60 0.79
CA CYS A 149 20.14 8.53 -0.20
C CYS A 149 21.12 7.42 0.19
N PHE A 150 22.16 7.71 0.97
CA PHE A 150 23.05 6.67 1.52
C PHE A 150 22.31 5.70 2.46
N SER A 151 21.20 6.12 3.08
CA SER A 151 20.39 5.20 3.88
C SER A 151 19.72 4.10 3.05
N LEU A 152 19.52 4.30 1.74
CA LEU A 152 19.07 3.24 0.82
C LEU A 152 20.14 2.15 0.61
N ILE A 153 21.41 2.51 0.74
CA ILE A 153 22.49 1.52 0.70
C ILE A 153 22.48 0.73 2.01
N ILE A 154 22.29 1.40 3.15
CA ILE A 154 22.22 0.75 4.47
C ILE A 154 21.07 -0.26 4.52
N ILE A 155 19.86 0.13 4.11
CA ILE A 155 18.69 -0.77 4.11
C ILE A 155 18.90 -1.96 3.15
N TYR A 156 19.55 -1.73 2.00
CA TYR A 156 19.91 -2.81 1.07
C TYR A 156 20.92 -3.78 1.68
N ILE A 157 21.97 -3.29 2.34
CA ILE A 157 22.97 -4.15 3.01
C ILE A 157 22.31 -5.01 4.10
N VAL A 158 21.40 -4.42 4.90
CA VAL A 158 20.64 -5.15 5.91
C VAL A 158 19.78 -6.24 5.26
N ASP A 159 19.03 -5.94 4.21
CA ASP A 159 18.19 -6.93 3.52
C ASP A 159 18.99 -8.01 2.77
N ALA A 160 20.12 -7.63 2.17
CA ALA A 160 21.03 -8.55 1.52
C ALA A 160 21.65 -9.53 2.53
N SER A 161 22.18 -9.00 3.65
CA SER A 161 22.74 -9.84 4.71
C SER A 161 21.70 -10.81 5.29
N TYR A 162 20.46 -10.35 5.47
CA TYR A 162 19.37 -11.20 5.95
C TYR A 162 19.01 -12.30 4.95
N SER A 163 18.87 -11.94 3.67
CA SER A 163 18.50 -12.87 2.61
C SER A 163 19.56 -13.95 2.42
N ILE A 164 20.84 -13.58 2.47
CA ILE A 164 21.98 -14.51 2.44
C ILE A 164 21.97 -15.42 3.67
N TYR A 165 21.73 -14.87 4.86
CA TYR A 165 21.62 -15.67 6.07
C TYR A 165 20.49 -16.71 5.98
N LEU A 166 19.29 -16.29 5.58
CA LEU A 166 18.14 -17.18 5.38
C LEU A 166 18.45 -18.30 4.38
N TYR A 167 19.14 -17.97 3.30
CA TYR A 167 19.56 -18.94 2.31
C TYR A 167 20.36 -20.08 2.95
N PHE A 168 21.39 -19.75 3.74
CA PHE A 168 22.22 -20.75 4.40
C PHE A 168 21.46 -21.56 5.45
N VAL A 169 20.57 -20.91 6.21
CA VAL A 169 19.75 -21.59 7.23
C VAL A 169 18.74 -22.55 6.59
N ASN A 170 18.08 -22.14 5.51
CA ASN A 170 17.08 -22.95 4.84
C ASN A 170 17.69 -24.14 4.10
N LYS A 171 18.90 -23.97 3.53
CA LYS A 171 19.67 -25.07 2.91
C LYS A 171 19.95 -26.22 3.89
N LYS A 172 20.19 -25.91 5.16
CA LYS A 172 20.52 -26.91 6.19
C LYS A 172 19.30 -27.64 6.79
N ILE A 173 18.13 -27.01 6.79
CA ILE A 173 16.97 -27.49 7.57
C ILE A 173 15.89 -28.12 6.67
N SER A 174 15.70 -27.61 5.46
CA SER A 174 14.66 -28.05 4.53
C SER A 174 15.18 -28.02 3.08
N PRO A 175 16.10 -28.94 2.71
CA PRO A 175 16.75 -28.92 1.40
C PRO A 175 15.78 -29.13 0.23
N GLU A 176 14.70 -29.88 0.42
CA GLU A 176 13.68 -30.14 -0.61
C GLU A 176 12.87 -28.89 -0.97
N GLU A 177 12.56 -28.05 0.02
CA GLU A 177 11.83 -26.79 -0.19
C GLU A 177 12.70 -25.70 -0.83
N ASN A 178 14.02 -25.86 -0.83
CA ASN A 178 14.99 -24.83 -1.22
C ASN A 178 15.70 -25.12 -2.55
N LYS A 179 15.15 -26.01 -3.39
CA LYS A 179 15.68 -26.33 -4.74
C LYS A 179 15.87 -25.09 -5.62
N ASN A 180 15.09 -24.04 -5.36
CA ASN A 180 15.00 -22.81 -6.15
C ASN A 180 15.90 -21.68 -5.63
N SER A 181 17.13 -22.04 -5.25
CA SER A 181 18.09 -21.19 -4.54
C SER A 181 18.64 -20.00 -5.38
N LYS A 182 18.54 -20.09 -6.71
CA LYS A 182 19.00 -19.07 -7.67
C LYS A 182 18.18 -17.78 -7.64
N TRP A 183 16.89 -17.87 -7.32
CA TRP A 183 15.98 -16.71 -7.31
C TRP A 183 16.31 -15.70 -6.21
N VAL A 184 16.91 -16.17 -5.10
CA VAL A 184 17.41 -15.30 -4.03
C VAL A 184 18.50 -14.37 -4.57
N PHE A 185 19.47 -14.90 -5.31
CA PHE A 185 20.56 -14.12 -5.89
C PHE A 185 20.06 -13.17 -6.99
N ILE A 186 19.17 -13.64 -7.87
CA ILE A 186 18.57 -12.78 -8.91
C ILE A 186 17.82 -11.59 -8.28
N SER A 187 17.06 -11.82 -7.21
CA SER A 187 16.37 -10.76 -6.46
C SER A 187 17.35 -9.76 -5.84
N LEU A 188 18.45 -10.23 -5.25
CA LEU A 188 19.46 -9.35 -4.66
C LEU A 188 20.18 -8.49 -5.70
N ILE A 189 20.58 -9.08 -6.83
CA ILE A 189 21.20 -8.36 -7.94
C ILE A 189 20.23 -7.30 -8.50
N ALA A 190 18.95 -7.65 -8.69
CA ALA A 190 17.96 -6.69 -9.17
C ALA A 190 17.75 -5.53 -8.18
N LYS A 191 17.69 -5.80 -6.87
CA LYS A 191 17.61 -4.75 -5.84
C LYS A 191 18.87 -3.87 -5.83
N PHE A 192 20.05 -4.46 -6.01
CA PHE A 192 21.30 -3.72 -6.11
C PHE A 192 21.30 -2.78 -7.32
N ILE A 193 20.89 -3.27 -8.48
CA ILE A 193 20.75 -2.47 -9.71
C ILE A 193 19.79 -1.30 -9.47
N ILE A 194 18.66 -1.51 -8.80
CA ILE A 194 17.72 -0.42 -8.46
C ILE A 194 18.37 0.63 -7.56
N VAL A 195 19.05 0.20 -6.48
CA VAL A 195 19.73 1.12 -5.55
C VAL A 195 20.84 1.90 -6.26
N LEU A 196 21.66 1.20 -7.06
CA LEU A 196 22.69 1.84 -7.88
C LEU A 196 22.09 2.85 -8.86
N PHE A 197 20.99 2.50 -9.52
CA PHE A 197 20.33 3.37 -10.48
C PHE A 197 19.77 4.64 -9.83
N ILE A 198 19.11 4.51 -8.67
CA ILE A 198 18.63 5.65 -7.89
C ILE A 198 19.81 6.53 -7.44
N PHE A 199 20.90 5.91 -6.99
CA PHE A 199 22.08 6.64 -6.54
C PHE A 199 22.77 7.37 -7.71
N SER A 200 22.91 6.71 -8.86
CA SER A 200 23.54 7.30 -10.05
C SER A 200 22.72 8.44 -10.63
N THR A 201 21.38 8.35 -10.63
CA THR A 201 20.53 9.44 -11.13
C THR A 201 20.66 10.69 -10.25
N LEU A 202 20.66 10.52 -8.94
CA LEU A 202 20.83 11.64 -8.01
C LEU A 202 22.24 12.25 -8.04
N LEU A 203 23.27 11.42 -8.19
CA LEU A 203 24.63 11.94 -8.40
C LEU A 203 24.76 12.68 -9.72
N ALA A 204 24.21 12.14 -10.81
CA ALA A 204 24.18 12.83 -12.10
C ALA A 204 23.46 14.19 -11.99
N TRP A 205 22.36 14.23 -11.24
CA TRP A 205 21.62 15.46 -10.95
C TRP A 205 22.47 16.47 -10.17
N LYS A 206 23.17 16.02 -9.12
CA LYS A 206 24.07 16.86 -8.31
C LYS A 206 25.25 17.39 -9.12
N PHE A 207 25.96 16.52 -9.83
CA PHE A 207 27.18 16.91 -10.57
C PHE A 207 26.88 17.81 -11.76
N SER A 208 25.64 17.78 -12.27
CA SER A 208 25.17 18.67 -13.32
C SER A 208 24.67 20.02 -12.79
N ALA A 209 24.57 20.19 -11.46
CA ALA A 209 24.08 21.40 -10.83
C ALA A 209 25.18 22.45 -10.69
N ARG A 210 24.83 23.72 -10.92
CA ARG A 210 25.66 24.86 -10.55
C ARG A 210 25.56 25.08 -9.04
N LEU A 211 26.71 25.36 -8.42
CA LEU A 211 26.80 25.82 -7.03
C LEU A 211 26.53 27.33 -6.99
N ASP A 212 25.57 27.74 -6.18
CA ASP A 212 25.32 29.15 -5.86
C ASP A 212 25.07 29.29 -4.34
N ASN A 213 25.90 30.04 -3.64
CA ASN A 213 25.84 30.27 -2.18
C ASN A 213 25.54 29.00 -1.34
N ASP A 214 26.33 27.94 -1.52
CA ASP A 214 26.17 26.61 -0.87
C ASP A 214 24.89 25.83 -1.21
N PHE A 215 24.09 26.30 -2.16
CA PHE A 215 22.96 25.58 -2.74
C PHE A 215 23.32 25.03 -4.13
N TYR A 216 23.04 23.74 -4.33
CA TYR A 216 23.05 23.18 -5.68
C TYR A 216 21.73 23.51 -6.35
N LEU A 217 21.76 24.30 -7.43
CA LEU A 217 20.60 24.59 -8.27
C LEU A 217 20.27 23.34 -9.09
N LEU A 218 19.28 22.55 -8.62
CA LEU A 218 18.90 21.29 -9.26
C LEU A 218 17.98 21.47 -10.47
N VAL A 219 17.36 22.65 -10.60
CA VAL A 219 16.37 22.94 -11.62
C VAL A 219 16.95 23.91 -12.65
N GLU A 220 17.48 25.05 -12.22
CA GLU A 220 18.06 26.02 -13.15
C GLU A 220 19.48 25.66 -13.56
N SER A 221 19.78 25.85 -14.86
CA SER A 221 21.12 25.64 -15.44
C SER A 221 21.69 24.22 -15.20
N ASN A 222 20.81 23.24 -15.01
CA ASN A 222 21.17 21.87 -14.72
C ASN A 222 21.02 21.00 -15.97
N LYS A 223 22.14 20.57 -16.57
CA LYS A 223 22.14 19.78 -17.80
C LYS A 223 21.34 18.48 -17.71
N PHE A 224 21.31 17.86 -16.53
CA PHE A 224 20.57 16.63 -16.30
C PHE A 224 19.06 16.90 -16.22
N TYR A 225 18.66 17.98 -15.54
CA TYR A 225 17.28 18.44 -15.54
C TYR A 225 16.82 18.79 -16.96
N ASP A 226 17.63 19.56 -17.70
CA ASP A 226 17.33 19.95 -19.09
C ASP A 226 17.18 18.72 -20.00
N PHE A 227 18.04 17.71 -19.82
CA PHE A 227 17.92 16.43 -20.52
C PHE A 227 16.59 15.73 -20.22
N ILE A 228 16.20 15.62 -18.94
CA ILE A 228 14.91 15.02 -18.55
C ILE A 228 13.75 15.83 -19.13
N THR A 229 13.76 17.16 -18.99
CA THR A 229 12.68 17.98 -19.52
C THR A 229 12.56 17.84 -21.03
N ASN A 230 13.69 17.80 -21.75
CA ASN A 230 13.71 17.63 -23.20
C ASN A 230 13.19 16.25 -23.63
N LEU A 231 13.44 15.19 -22.85
CA LEU A 231 12.87 13.87 -23.12
C LEU A 231 11.33 13.89 -23.10
N PHE A 232 10.71 14.66 -22.19
CA PHE A 232 9.25 14.70 -22.07
C PHE A 232 8.60 15.82 -22.88
N SER A 233 9.28 16.95 -23.14
CA SER A 233 8.71 18.10 -23.83
C SER A 233 8.85 18.02 -25.35
N ILE A 234 9.97 17.51 -25.86
CA ILE A 234 10.24 17.42 -27.29
C ILE A 234 9.59 16.14 -27.81
N LYS A 235 8.55 16.31 -28.63
CA LYS A 235 7.83 15.22 -29.29
C LYS A 235 8.67 14.62 -30.41
N SER A 236 9.60 13.73 -30.08
CA SER A 236 10.41 12.99 -31.05
C SER A 236 10.28 11.48 -30.84
N VAL A 237 10.41 10.70 -31.92
CA VAL A 237 10.38 9.23 -31.88
C VAL A 237 11.51 8.68 -31.03
N THR A 238 12.70 9.30 -31.07
CA THR A 238 13.85 8.93 -30.24
C THR A 238 13.55 9.08 -28.76
N ASN A 239 12.97 10.21 -28.33
CA ASN A 239 12.59 10.43 -26.95
C ASN A 239 11.53 9.43 -26.49
N PHE A 240 10.53 9.14 -27.34
CA PHE A 240 9.51 8.13 -27.05
C PHE A 240 10.11 6.73 -26.85
N ILE A 241 11.05 6.31 -27.71
CA ILE A 241 11.75 5.03 -27.56
C ILE A 241 12.55 5.00 -26.25
N ILE A 242 13.27 6.07 -25.92
CA ILE A 242 14.03 6.17 -24.67
C ILE A 242 13.09 6.01 -23.46
N ILE A 243 11.94 6.69 -23.47
CA ILE A 243 10.93 6.59 -22.40
C ILE A 243 10.41 5.15 -22.27
N ILE A 244 10.05 4.49 -23.38
CA ILE A 244 9.56 3.10 -23.35
C ILE A 244 10.63 2.16 -22.79
N VAL A 245 11.85 2.24 -23.31
CA VAL A 245 12.96 1.39 -22.86
C VAL A 245 13.22 1.60 -21.37
N PHE A 246 13.15 2.85 -20.91
CA PHE A 246 13.29 3.19 -19.50
C PHE A 246 12.19 2.58 -18.63
N ILE A 247 10.92 2.70 -19.05
CA ILE A 247 9.78 2.09 -18.34
C ILE A 247 9.90 0.57 -18.31
N LEU A 248 10.27 -0.06 -19.43
CA LEU A 248 10.48 -1.50 -19.49
C LEU A 248 11.63 -1.94 -18.58
N PHE A 249 12.73 -1.20 -18.57
CA PHE A 249 13.85 -1.45 -17.65
C PHE A 249 13.41 -1.35 -16.19
N ALA A 250 12.66 -0.31 -15.81
CA ALA A 250 12.14 -0.13 -14.46
C ALA A 250 11.17 -1.26 -14.07
N LEU A 251 10.24 -1.65 -14.95
CA LEU A 251 9.30 -2.75 -14.70
C LEU A 251 10.01 -4.10 -14.58
N PHE A 252 10.99 -4.36 -15.45
CA PHE A 252 11.75 -5.61 -15.44
C PHE A 252 12.58 -5.72 -14.16
N THR A 253 13.33 -4.68 -13.81
CA THR A 253 14.13 -4.66 -12.57
C THR A 253 13.25 -4.80 -11.33
N LEU A 254 12.09 -4.11 -11.27
CA LEU A 254 11.11 -4.29 -10.20
C LEU A 254 10.59 -5.72 -10.14
N PHE A 255 10.20 -6.32 -11.26
CA PHE A 255 9.72 -7.70 -11.31
C PHE A 255 10.75 -8.68 -10.73
N PHE A 256 12.01 -8.60 -11.17
CA PHE A 256 13.07 -9.46 -10.65
C PHE A 256 13.42 -9.18 -9.19
N SER A 257 13.32 -7.93 -8.73
CA SER A 257 13.54 -7.60 -7.32
C SER A 257 12.56 -8.33 -6.39
N PHE A 258 11.35 -8.63 -6.86
CA PHE A 258 10.30 -9.34 -6.12
C PHE A 258 10.10 -10.80 -6.57
N ILE A 259 10.99 -11.39 -7.37
CA ILE A 259 10.83 -12.76 -7.91
C ILE A 259 10.60 -13.82 -6.83
N ASN A 260 11.22 -13.68 -5.66
CA ASN A 260 11.03 -14.58 -4.52
C ASN A 260 9.59 -14.54 -3.99
N VAL A 261 8.94 -13.38 -4.03
CA VAL A 261 7.55 -13.22 -3.62
C VAL A 261 6.64 -13.93 -4.61
N PHE A 262 6.89 -13.80 -5.92
CA PHE A 262 6.12 -14.52 -6.94
C PHE A 262 6.22 -16.04 -6.74
N TRP A 263 7.41 -16.57 -6.47
CA TRP A 263 7.59 -17.98 -6.14
C TRP A 263 6.85 -18.41 -4.87
N LEU A 264 6.88 -17.58 -3.81
CA LEU A 264 6.09 -17.84 -2.59
C LEU A 264 4.58 -17.82 -2.85
N LEU A 265 4.12 -17.01 -3.80
CA LEU A 265 2.71 -16.93 -4.15
C LEU A 265 2.22 -18.15 -4.95
N ILE A 266 3.12 -18.84 -5.66
CA ILE A 266 2.81 -20.08 -6.38
C ILE A 266 2.53 -21.22 -5.39
N ASP A 267 3.30 -21.33 -4.32
CA ASP A 267 3.13 -22.34 -3.26
C ASP A 267 1.85 -22.10 -2.45
N LYS A 268 0.86 -23.00 -2.59
CA LYS A 268 -0.44 -22.88 -1.93
C LYS A 268 -0.35 -22.81 -0.39
N ASN A 269 0.60 -23.53 0.22
CA ASN A 269 0.70 -23.63 1.67
C ASN A 269 1.31 -22.36 2.30
N LYS A 270 2.22 -21.69 1.57
CA LYS A 270 2.90 -20.48 2.03
C LYS A 270 2.21 -19.20 1.57
N ALA A 271 1.53 -19.20 0.43
CA ALA A 271 0.89 -18.02 -0.15
C ALA A 271 -0.24 -17.45 0.71
N ILE A 272 -1.14 -18.29 1.23
CA ILE A 272 -2.28 -17.83 2.04
C ILE A 272 -1.82 -17.09 3.32
N PRO A 273 -0.96 -17.66 4.18
CA PRO A 273 -0.50 -16.96 5.37
C PRO A 273 0.30 -15.70 5.02
N TYR A 274 1.06 -15.70 3.91
CA TYR A 274 1.78 -14.53 3.42
C TYR A 274 0.83 -13.38 3.02
N ILE A 275 -0.15 -13.64 2.14
CA ILE A 275 -1.10 -12.62 1.67
C ILE A 275 -1.95 -12.10 2.83
N LYS A 276 -2.40 -12.99 3.74
CA LYS A 276 -3.16 -12.58 4.93
C LYS A 276 -2.34 -11.68 5.86
N SER A 277 -1.03 -11.90 5.95
CA SER A 277 -0.13 -11.02 6.67
C SER A 277 -0.07 -9.63 6.05
N ASN A 278 0.18 -9.57 4.74
CA ASN A 278 0.29 -8.30 4.00
C ASN A 278 -1.02 -7.52 4.00
N LEU A 279 -2.15 -8.21 3.83
CA LEU A 279 -3.48 -7.60 3.94
C LEU A 279 -3.68 -6.95 5.32
N ARG A 280 -3.28 -7.63 6.40
CA ARG A 280 -3.33 -7.04 7.74
C ARG A 280 -2.44 -5.81 7.87
N THR A 281 -1.25 -5.82 7.26
CA THR A 281 -0.33 -4.68 7.28
C THR A 281 -0.89 -3.48 6.52
N VAL A 282 -1.48 -3.70 5.35
CA VAL A 282 -2.15 -2.63 4.59
C VAL A 282 -3.33 -2.05 5.38
N LEU A 283 -4.16 -2.90 6.00
CA LEU A 283 -5.27 -2.44 6.84
C LEU A 283 -4.81 -1.62 8.04
N ILE A 284 -3.62 -1.89 8.59
CA ILE A 284 -3.04 -1.08 9.68
C ILE A 284 -2.67 0.32 9.22
N VAL A 285 -2.15 0.48 7.99
CA VAL A 285 -1.85 1.81 7.39
C VAL A 285 -3.11 2.50 6.92
N PHE A 286 -4.10 1.74 6.48
CA PHE A 286 -5.39 2.22 6.01
C PHE A 286 -6.17 2.97 7.09
N ILE A 287 -6.15 2.50 8.34
CA ILE A 287 -6.87 3.15 9.45
C ILE A 287 -6.40 4.60 9.67
N PRO A 288 -5.09 4.89 9.83
CA PRO A 288 -4.56 6.24 9.90
C PRO A 288 -4.89 7.11 8.68
N LEU A 289 -4.92 6.56 7.47
CA LEU A 289 -5.34 7.30 6.27
C LEU A 289 -6.81 7.74 6.36
N VAL A 290 -7.70 6.85 6.79
CA VAL A 290 -9.13 7.19 6.99
C VAL A 290 -9.29 8.25 8.07
N LEU A 291 -8.52 8.17 9.17
CA LEU A 291 -8.50 9.19 10.21
C LEU A 291 -7.92 10.52 9.71
N TRP A 292 -6.96 10.49 8.77
CA TRP A 292 -6.40 11.70 8.20
C TRP A 292 -7.42 12.49 7.39
N VAL A 293 -8.34 11.81 6.68
CA VAL A 293 -9.46 12.48 5.98
C VAL A 293 -10.24 13.40 6.93
N LEU A 294 -10.39 13.02 8.21
CA LEU A 294 -11.10 13.85 9.20
C LEU A 294 -10.45 15.24 9.39
N THR A 295 -9.12 15.33 9.25
CA THR A 295 -8.41 16.60 9.39
C THR A 295 -8.77 17.60 8.30
N THR A 296 -9.23 17.12 7.14
CA THR A 296 -9.58 17.98 6.01
C THR A 296 -10.86 18.76 6.23
N PHE A 297 -11.82 18.25 7.02
CA PHE A 297 -13.07 18.96 7.31
C PHE A 297 -12.84 20.34 7.96
N ASN A 298 -11.79 20.47 8.77
CA ASN A 298 -11.46 21.73 9.44
C ASN A 298 -10.76 22.75 8.53
N GLN A 299 -10.31 22.33 7.35
CA GLN A 299 -9.46 23.15 6.47
C GLN A 299 -10.20 23.68 5.25
N ILE A 300 -11.36 23.12 4.89
CA ILE A 300 -12.13 23.56 3.73
C ILE A 300 -12.73 24.94 4.01
N GLN A 301 -12.07 25.99 3.50
CA GLN A 301 -12.68 27.31 3.40
C GLN A 301 -13.71 27.28 2.28
N THR A 302 -14.90 27.85 2.51
CA THR A 302 -15.86 28.12 1.43
C THR A 302 -15.14 28.95 0.37
N PRO A 303 -15.17 28.57 -0.92
CA PRO A 303 -14.49 29.33 -1.96
C PRO A 303 -15.10 30.74 -1.99
N ILE A 304 -14.35 31.72 -1.51
CA ILE A 304 -14.62 33.13 -1.80
C ILE A 304 -14.05 33.31 -3.21
N SER A 305 -14.94 33.33 -4.20
CA SER A 305 -14.56 33.70 -5.55
C SER A 305 -13.98 35.12 -5.51
N TYR A 306 -12.78 35.32 -6.07
CA TYR A 306 -12.21 36.67 -6.23
C TYR A 306 -13.03 37.54 -7.18
N VAL A 307 -13.94 36.94 -7.96
CA VAL A 307 -14.77 37.59 -8.98
C VAL A 307 -16.20 37.83 -8.46
N ASP A 308 -16.69 36.98 -7.57
CA ASP A 308 -18.01 37.06 -6.96
C ASP A 308 -17.89 36.99 -5.43
N SER A 309 -18.15 38.12 -4.78
CA SER A 309 -18.18 38.24 -3.30
C SER A 309 -19.30 37.44 -2.63
N GLN A 310 -20.12 36.71 -3.39
CA GLN A 310 -21.16 35.86 -2.86
C GLN A 310 -20.61 34.44 -2.64
N PRO A 311 -20.68 33.90 -1.40
CA PRO A 311 -20.31 32.52 -1.16
C PRO A 311 -21.19 31.63 -2.05
N ILE A 312 -20.57 30.77 -2.86
CA ILE A 312 -21.29 29.76 -3.64
C ILE A 312 -22.15 28.97 -2.65
N ALA A 313 -23.48 29.11 -2.76
CA ALA A 313 -24.40 28.46 -1.83
C ALA A 313 -24.17 26.96 -1.88
N THR A 314 -23.84 26.37 -0.73
CA THR A 314 -23.53 24.95 -0.64
C THR A 314 -24.81 24.14 -0.84
N ASN A 315 -24.94 23.45 -1.97
CA ASN A 315 -26.13 22.64 -2.26
C ASN A 315 -26.07 21.31 -1.50
N TYR A 316 -26.57 21.29 -0.27
CA TYR A 316 -26.61 20.07 0.56
C TYR A 316 -27.50 18.95 0.02
N LEU A 317 -28.32 19.18 -1.02
CA LEU A 317 -29.15 18.12 -1.64
C LEU A 317 -28.30 16.95 -2.14
N TYR A 318 -27.07 17.20 -2.54
CA TYR A 318 -26.15 16.15 -2.97
C TYR A 318 -25.81 15.12 -1.87
N LEU A 319 -26.06 15.42 -0.59
CA LEU A 319 -25.97 14.40 0.48
C LEU A 319 -26.98 13.27 0.33
N LEU A 320 -28.06 13.46 -0.45
CA LEU A 320 -29.04 12.40 -0.75
C LEU A 320 -28.41 11.23 -1.53
N PHE A 321 -27.28 11.42 -2.20
CA PHE A 321 -26.52 10.32 -2.81
C PHE A 321 -26.11 9.24 -1.79
N LEU A 322 -26.07 9.55 -0.48
CA LEU A 322 -25.83 8.59 0.59
C LEU A 322 -26.95 7.56 0.79
N ILE A 323 -28.16 7.83 0.32
CA ILE A 323 -29.28 6.88 0.46
C ILE A 323 -28.97 5.55 -0.26
N ILE A 324 -28.32 5.61 -1.42
CA ILE A 324 -27.97 4.42 -2.21
C ILE A 324 -26.97 3.52 -1.45
N PRO A 325 -25.80 3.99 -0.98
CA PRO A 325 -24.89 3.15 -0.21
C PRO A 325 -25.47 2.72 1.15
N ILE A 326 -26.31 3.53 1.80
CA ILE A 326 -27.01 3.13 3.04
C ILE A 326 -27.95 1.95 2.76
N THR A 327 -28.80 2.04 1.73
CA THR A 327 -29.74 0.96 1.38
C THR A 327 -29.02 -0.31 0.92
N ALA A 328 -27.92 -0.17 0.17
CA ALA A 328 -27.09 -1.31 -0.22
C ALA A 328 -26.47 -2.01 1.00
N LEU A 329 -25.97 -1.25 1.98
CA LEU A 329 -25.42 -1.79 3.23
C LEU A 329 -26.50 -2.51 4.05
N THR A 330 -27.68 -1.90 4.22
CA THR A 330 -28.77 -2.53 5.00
C THR A 330 -29.23 -3.83 4.34
N LEU A 331 -29.39 -3.86 3.02
CA LEU A 331 -29.70 -5.09 2.28
C LEU A 331 -28.63 -6.16 2.49
N TYR A 332 -27.35 -5.79 2.45
CA TYR A 332 -26.27 -6.73 2.74
C TYR A 332 -26.33 -7.30 4.16
N LEU A 333 -26.58 -6.45 5.17
CA LEU A 333 -26.74 -6.90 6.55
C LEU A 333 -27.93 -7.86 6.68
N VAL A 334 -29.06 -7.55 6.04
CA VAL A 334 -30.25 -8.43 6.01
C VAL A 334 -29.92 -9.77 5.37
N ILE A 335 -29.37 -9.79 4.15
CA ILE A 335 -29.00 -11.03 3.44
C ILE A 335 -28.04 -11.87 4.28
N THR A 336 -27.04 -11.23 4.89
CA THR A 336 -25.98 -11.96 5.57
C THR A 336 -26.37 -12.46 6.95
N PHE A 337 -27.21 -11.75 7.72
CA PHE A 337 -27.52 -12.11 9.11
C PHE A 337 -28.90 -12.78 9.30
N THR A 338 -29.84 -12.60 8.38
CA THR A 338 -31.16 -13.25 8.51
C THR A 338 -31.08 -14.73 8.15
N LYS A 339 -31.59 -15.61 9.03
CA LYS A 339 -31.56 -17.08 8.83
C LYS A 339 -32.16 -17.51 7.49
N LYS A 340 -33.24 -16.85 7.05
CA LYS A 340 -33.96 -17.20 5.83
C LYS A 340 -33.12 -16.97 4.57
N TRP A 341 -32.29 -15.93 4.57
CA TRP A 341 -31.53 -15.49 3.39
C TRP A 341 -30.03 -15.72 3.52
N ASN A 342 -29.58 -16.37 4.60
CA ASN A 342 -28.17 -16.57 4.87
C ASN A 342 -27.53 -17.51 3.84
N ILE A 343 -26.60 -16.95 3.07
CA ILE A 343 -25.88 -17.66 2.02
C ILE A 343 -24.65 -18.34 2.61
N LYS A 344 -24.63 -19.68 2.53
CA LYS A 344 -23.48 -20.50 2.99
C LYS A 344 -22.33 -20.57 1.99
N SER A 345 -22.58 -20.28 0.71
CA SER A 345 -21.56 -20.37 -0.33
C SER A 345 -20.56 -19.21 -0.23
N ALA A 346 -19.27 -19.55 -0.05
CA ALA A 346 -18.19 -18.57 0.00
C ALA A 346 -18.04 -17.79 -1.33
N LEU A 347 -18.35 -18.44 -2.45
CA LEU A 347 -18.25 -17.82 -3.77
C LEU A 347 -19.34 -16.76 -3.96
N ILE A 348 -20.59 -17.08 -3.60
CA ILE A 348 -21.71 -16.13 -3.65
C ILE A 348 -21.50 -14.99 -2.63
N ASN A 349 -21.00 -15.28 -1.44
CA ASN A 349 -20.66 -14.23 -0.48
C ASN A 349 -19.54 -13.30 -0.98
N SER A 350 -18.65 -13.79 -1.85
CA SER A 350 -17.62 -12.97 -2.49
C SER A 350 -18.16 -12.15 -3.65
N THR A 351 -19.06 -12.68 -4.48
CA THR A 351 -19.70 -11.90 -5.56
C THR A 351 -20.53 -10.76 -4.97
N LEU A 352 -21.32 -11.03 -3.93
CA LEU A 352 -22.10 -10.01 -3.22
C LEU A 352 -21.22 -8.92 -2.59
N PHE A 353 -20.07 -9.31 -2.02
CA PHE A 353 -19.13 -8.34 -1.47
C PHE A 353 -18.61 -7.38 -2.56
N TRP A 354 -18.17 -7.92 -3.70
CA TRP A 354 -17.62 -7.11 -4.80
C TRP A 354 -18.69 -6.27 -5.51
N SER A 355 -19.93 -6.77 -5.63
CA SER A 355 -21.03 -5.95 -6.17
C SER A 355 -21.34 -4.75 -5.29
N LEU A 356 -21.29 -4.90 -3.96
CA LEU A 356 -21.46 -3.78 -3.03
C LEU A 356 -20.32 -2.76 -3.13
N GLN A 357 -19.09 -3.24 -3.28
CA GLN A 357 -17.95 -2.34 -3.49
C GLN A 357 -18.16 -1.47 -4.75
N ILE A 358 -18.64 -2.06 -5.84
CA ILE A 358 -18.96 -1.30 -7.07
C ILE A 358 -20.03 -0.25 -6.78
N ILE A 359 -21.11 -0.60 -6.08
CA ILE A 359 -22.18 0.36 -5.74
C ILE A 359 -21.64 1.53 -4.92
N PHE A 360 -20.79 1.27 -3.91
CA PHE A 360 -20.20 2.33 -3.09
C PHE A 360 -19.29 3.27 -3.90
N TRP A 361 -18.43 2.73 -4.75
CA TRP A 361 -17.53 3.58 -5.55
C TRP A 361 -18.22 4.26 -6.72
N LEU A 362 -19.27 3.66 -7.28
CA LEU A 362 -20.03 4.24 -8.39
C LEU A 362 -20.88 5.40 -7.89
N THR A 363 -21.48 5.27 -6.69
CA THR A 363 -22.20 6.37 -6.04
C THR A 363 -21.28 7.53 -5.69
N TYR A 364 -20.07 7.25 -5.16
CA TYR A 364 -19.07 8.28 -4.91
C TYR A 364 -18.61 8.97 -6.19
N TRP A 365 -18.28 8.22 -7.23
CA TRP A 365 -17.82 8.77 -8.51
C TRP A 365 -18.88 9.63 -9.21
N LEU A 366 -20.14 9.17 -9.26
CA LEU A 366 -21.25 9.97 -9.81
C LEU A 366 -21.43 11.28 -9.03
N GLN A 367 -21.27 11.23 -7.71
CA GLN A 367 -21.37 12.39 -6.85
C GLN A 367 -20.24 13.40 -7.12
N THR A 368 -18.98 12.95 -7.19
CA THR A 368 -17.85 13.86 -7.45
C THR A 368 -17.97 14.52 -8.82
N PHE A 369 -18.46 13.78 -9.81
CA PHE A 369 -18.70 14.29 -11.16
C PHE A 369 -19.81 15.34 -11.23
N LEU A 370 -20.85 15.22 -10.40
CA LEU A 370 -22.04 16.10 -10.44
C LEU A 370 -21.97 17.29 -9.49
N ASN A 371 -21.04 17.29 -8.53
CA ASN A 371 -20.96 18.31 -7.49
C ASN A 371 -19.51 18.73 -7.26
N GLU A 372 -19.25 20.02 -7.44
CA GLU A 372 -17.93 20.62 -7.23
C GLU A 372 -17.65 20.96 -5.75
N ASN A 373 -18.65 20.84 -4.86
CA ASN A 373 -18.47 21.17 -3.46
C ASN A 373 -17.63 20.11 -2.72
N GLN A 374 -16.38 20.47 -2.43
CA GLN A 374 -15.39 19.62 -1.77
C GLN A 374 -15.83 19.10 -0.39
N LEU A 375 -16.58 19.88 0.40
CA LEU A 375 -17.03 19.46 1.73
C LEU A 375 -18.01 18.29 1.63
N ILE A 376 -18.96 18.39 0.71
CA ILE A 376 -19.95 17.34 0.48
C ILE A 376 -19.26 16.09 -0.07
N ASN A 377 -18.35 16.26 -1.05
CA ASN A 377 -17.61 15.14 -1.63
C ASN A 377 -16.76 14.42 -0.57
N ASN A 378 -16.02 15.14 0.27
CA ASN A 378 -15.25 14.54 1.36
C ASN A 378 -16.13 13.86 2.43
N SER A 379 -17.33 14.40 2.70
CA SER A 379 -18.30 13.77 3.61
C SER A 379 -18.78 12.42 3.06
N ILE A 380 -19.11 12.38 1.77
CA ILE A 380 -19.57 11.17 1.10
C ILE A 380 -18.43 10.16 1.00
N LEU A 381 -17.20 10.59 0.70
CA LEU A 381 -16.01 9.74 0.76
C LEU A 381 -15.83 9.12 2.14
N PHE A 382 -15.90 9.92 3.20
CA PHE A 382 -15.66 9.41 4.56
C PHE A 382 -16.69 8.32 4.94
N ILE A 383 -17.96 8.54 4.61
CA ILE A 383 -19.02 7.55 4.87
C ILE A 383 -18.86 6.30 4.00
N THR A 384 -18.51 6.45 2.71
CA THR A 384 -18.27 5.29 1.84
C THR A 384 -17.10 4.45 2.36
N LEU A 385 -16.02 5.07 2.84
CA LEU A 385 -14.89 4.37 3.47
C LEU A 385 -15.31 3.60 4.72
N ILE A 386 -16.15 4.16 5.58
CA ILE A 386 -16.71 3.44 6.74
C ILE A 386 -17.50 2.21 6.28
N PHE A 387 -18.34 2.35 5.25
CA PHE A 387 -19.13 1.23 4.74
C PHE A 387 -18.26 0.14 4.08
N VAL A 388 -17.20 0.52 3.37
CA VAL A 388 -16.18 -0.41 2.86
C VAL A 388 -15.55 -1.21 4.01
N ILE A 389 -15.18 -0.55 5.13
CA ILE A 389 -14.61 -1.22 6.31
C ILE A 389 -15.61 -2.21 6.93
N ILE A 390 -16.86 -1.78 7.14
CA ILE A 390 -17.91 -2.61 7.76
C ILE A 390 -18.18 -3.85 6.90
N THR A 391 -18.42 -3.65 5.60
CA THR A 391 -18.70 -4.76 4.67
C THR A 391 -17.53 -5.72 4.57
N PHE A 392 -16.30 -5.22 4.48
CA PHE A 392 -15.10 -6.05 4.46
C PHE A 392 -14.93 -6.86 5.74
N THR A 393 -15.14 -6.24 6.91
CA THR A 393 -15.01 -6.92 8.21
C THR A 393 -16.00 -8.08 8.33
N ILE A 394 -17.26 -7.87 7.93
CA ILE A 394 -18.30 -8.92 7.93
C ILE A 394 -17.94 -10.04 6.95
N HIS A 395 -17.55 -9.68 5.71
CA HIS A 395 -17.15 -10.65 4.69
C HIS A 395 -15.96 -11.50 5.16
N TYR A 396 -14.96 -10.87 5.76
CA TYR A 396 -13.76 -11.52 6.26
C TYR A 396 -14.05 -12.48 7.41
N LEU A 397 -14.84 -12.06 8.40
CA LEU A 397 -15.18 -12.90 9.56
C LEU A 397 -15.99 -14.14 9.16
N LYS A 398 -16.94 -14.01 8.22
CA LYS A 398 -17.76 -15.14 7.76
C LYS A 398 -17.00 -16.12 6.88
N ASN A 399 -16.09 -15.65 6.04
CA ASN A 399 -15.44 -16.48 5.01
C ASN A 399 -14.00 -16.88 5.35
N ILE A 400 -13.47 -16.57 6.55
CA ILE A 400 -12.05 -16.72 6.89
C ILE A 400 -11.46 -18.12 6.66
N LYS A 401 -12.30 -19.17 6.74
CA LYS A 401 -11.90 -20.58 6.53
C LYS A 401 -11.93 -21.01 5.06
N TYR A 402 -12.71 -20.32 4.23
CA TYR A 402 -13.01 -20.71 2.85
C TYR A 402 -12.54 -19.69 1.81
N THR A 403 -11.88 -18.60 2.24
CA THR A 403 -11.35 -17.59 1.32
C THR A 403 -10.25 -18.17 0.44
N SER A 404 -10.47 -18.15 -0.87
CA SER A 404 -9.45 -18.54 -1.86
C SER A 404 -8.26 -17.57 -1.84
N ARG A 405 -7.07 -18.07 -2.19
CA ARG A 405 -5.84 -17.27 -2.37
C ARG A 405 -6.07 -16.05 -3.26
N ILE A 406 -6.81 -16.23 -4.34
CA ILE A 406 -7.04 -15.19 -5.34
C ILE A 406 -7.94 -14.09 -4.79
N ASN A 407 -8.98 -14.44 -4.01
CA ASN A 407 -9.83 -13.43 -3.36
C ASN A 407 -9.05 -12.62 -2.32
N LEU A 408 -8.13 -13.25 -1.59
CA LEU A 408 -7.24 -12.55 -0.66
C LEU A 408 -6.27 -11.61 -1.38
N LEU A 409 -5.72 -12.04 -2.52
CA LEU A 409 -4.82 -11.21 -3.33
C LEU A 409 -5.56 -9.99 -3.90
N PHE A 410 -6.78 -10.19 -4.40
CA PHE A 410 -7.65 -9.11 -4.85
C PHE A 410 -8.04 -8.15 -3.72
N ALA A 411 -8.37 -8.65 -2.53
CA ALA A 411 -8.62 -7.79 -1.37
C ALA A 411 -7.36 -6.99 -1.00
N PHE A 412 -6.19 -7.61 -1.01
CA PHE A 412 -4.92 -6.92 -0.74
C PHE A 412 -4.67 -5.78 -1.73
N SER A 413 -4.73 -6.04 -3.04
CA SER A 413 -4.51 -5.01 -4.06
C SER A 413 -5.60 -3.93 -4.03
N TYR A 414 -6.84 -4.29 -3.71
CA TYR A 414 -7.94 -3.36 -3.57
C TYR A 414 -7.70 -2.34 -2.45
N PHE A 415 -7.32 -2.79 -1.25
CA PHE A 415 -7.01 -1.87 -0.15
C PHE A 415 -5.76 -1.02 -0.41
N VAL A 416 -4.79 -1.52 -1.17
CA VAL A 416 -3.65 -0.69 -1.62
C VAL A 416 -4.15 0.43 -2.54
N LEU A 417 -5.01 0.13 -3.51
CA LEU A 417 -5.57 1.14 -4.42
C LEU A 417 -6.42 2.18 -3.66
N ILE A 418 -7.27 1.77 -2.72
CA ILE A 418 -8.05 2.72 -1.91
C ILE A 418 -7.10 3.59 -1.06
N SER A 419 -6.05 3.01 -0.47
CA SER A 419 -5.08 3.78 0.31
C SER A 419 -4.41 4.87 -0.52
N VAL A 420 -4.01 4.57 -1.76
CA VAL A 420 -3.44 5.55 -2.70
C VAL A 420 -4.45 6.63 -3.05
N MET A 421 -5.70 6.24 -3.35
CA MET A 421 -6.78 7.17 -3.69
C MET A 421 -7.07 8.14 -2.54
N ILE A 422 -7.18 7.65 -1.30
CA ILE A 422 -7.36 8.50 -0.10
C ILE A 422 -6.19 9.46 0.05
N PHE A 423 -4.95 8.97 -0.10
CA PHE A 423 -3.75 9.78 0.05
C PHE A 423 -3.72 10.93 -0.96
N VAL A 424 -4.00 10.65 -2.24
CA VAL A 424 -4.03 11.66 -3.31
C VAL A 424 -5.15 12.67 -3.07
N ASN A 425 -6.38 12.20 -2.78
CA ASN A 425 -7.51 13.10 -2.55
C ASN A 425 -7.27 14.01 -1.34
N THR A 426 -6.73 13.46 -0.24
CA THR A 426 -6.45 14.23 0.98
C THR A 426 -5.40 15.31 0.71
N ILE A 427 -4.33 14.99 -0.02
CA ILE A 427 -3.34 16.00 -0.43
C ILE A 427 -3.98 17.08 -1.30
N ASN A 428 -4.85 16.68 -2.23
CA ASN A 428 -5.50 17.63 -3.12
C ASN A 428 -6.39 18.62 -2.35
N VAL A 429 -7.19 18.12 -1.40
CA VAL A 429 -8.01 18.97 -0.53
C VAL A 429 -7.16 19.93 0.28
N ILE A 430 -6.06 19.46 0.87
CA ILE A 430 -5.16 20.31 1.65
C ILE A 430 -4.51 21.37 0.76
N ALA A 431 -4.12 21.03 -0.47
CA ALA A 431 -3.58 21.99 -1.42
C ALA A 431 -4.62 23.06 -1.78
N LEU A 432 -5.82 22.65 -2.17
CA LEU A 432 -6.93 23.55 -2.54
C LEU A 432 -7.33 24.48 -1.38
N SER A 433 -7.37 23.97 -0.15
CA SER A 433 -7.69 24.78 1.03
C SER A 433 -6.71 25.92 1.29
N ASN A 434 -5.47 25.78 0.82
CA ASN A 434 -4.43 26.78 0.96
C ASN A 434 -4.28 27.63 -0.33
N SER A 435 -5.34 27.75 -1.14
CA SER A 435 -5.36 28.52 -2.40
C SER A 435 -4.34 28.10 -3.45
N ASN A 436 -3.91 26.85 -3.39
CA ASN A 436 -2.96 26.29 -4.34
C ASN A 436 -3.69 25.78 -5.60
N ASN A 437 -2.94 25.61 -6.69
CA ASN A 437 -3.49 25.05 -7.92
C ASN A 437 -3.95 23.61 -7.70
N ASN A 438 -5.13 23.28 -8.23
CA ASN A 438 -5.62 21.91 -8.27
C ASN A 438 -4.61 21.03 -9.03
N PHE A 439 -4.53 19.75 -8.68
CA PHE A 439 -3.72 18.76 -9.40
C PHE A 439 -4.29 18.41 -10.80
N ASN A 440 -4.76 19.39 -11.56
CA ASN A 440 -5.32 19.20 -12.90
C ASN A 440 -4.18 19.28 -13.92
N TYR A 441 -3.29 18.27 -13.92
CA TYR A 441 -2.15 18.23 -14.85
C TYR A 441 -2.51 17.62 -16.22
N ILE A 442 -3.73 17.13 -16.37
CA ILE A 442 -4.22 16.50 -17.61
C ILE A 442 -5.29 17.40 -18.18
N SER A 443 -5.24 17.68 -19.49
CA SER A 443 -6.23 18.48 -20.24
C SER A 443 -7.62 17.81 -20.32
N ILE A 444 -7.89 16.81 -19.48
CA ILE A 444 -9.17 16.17 -19.32
C ILE A 444 -9.85 16.92 -18.17
N ASN A 445 -11.12 17.30 -18.34
CA ASN A 445 -11.95 17.90 -17.28
C ASN A 445 -12.29 16.89 -16.16
N MET A 446 -11.34 16.04 -15.76
CA MET A 446 -11.47 15.11 -14.65
C MET A 446 -10.39 15.40 -13.62
N SER A 447 -10.79 15.49 -12.36
CA SER A 447 -9.85 15.63 -11.24
C SER A 447 -9.14 14.30 -10.94
N LEU A 448 -7.98 14.36 -10.27
CA LEU A 448 -7.21 13.14 -9.97
C LEU A 448 -7.98 12.11 -9.15
N ASP A 449 -8.84 12.55 -8.22
CA ASP A 449 -9.69 11.68 -7.41
C ASP A 449 -10.72 10.94 -8.27
N GLU A 450 -11.27 11.57 -9.31
CA GLU A 450 -12.13 10.91 -10.29
C GLU A 450 -11.37 9.84 -11.08
N ILE A 451 -10.13 10.11 -11.49
CA ILE A 451 -9.30 9.12 -12.20
C ILE A 451 -9.04 7.90 -11.31
N PHE A 452 -8.66 8.11 -10.05
CA PHE A 452 -8.40 7.00 -9.12
C PHE A 452 -9.67 6.23 -8.73
N THR A 453 -10.83 6.88 -8.66
CA THR A 453 -12.11 6.20 -8.42
C THR A 453 -12.57 5.38 -9.63
N VAL A 454 -12.37 5.88 -10.86
CA VAL A 454 -12.59 5.09 -12.08
C VAL A 454 -11.67 3.87 -12.12
N LEU A 455 -10.39 4.01 -11.75
CA LEU A 455 -9.47 2.88 -11.64
C LEU A 455 -9.95 1.84 -10.60
N LEU A 456 -10.47 2.29 -9.45
CA LEU A 456 -11.09 1.40 -8.45
C LEU A 456 -12.32 0.68 -8.98
N LEU A 457 -13.17 1.37 -9.76
CA LEU A 457 -14.33 0.78 -10.41
C LEU A 457 -13.93 -0.28 -11.45
N ILE A 458 -13.00 0.02 -12.34
CA ILE A 458 -12.47 -0.94 -13.32
C ILE A 458 -11.87 -2.15 -12.60
N PHE A 459 -11.09 -1.91 -11.54
CA PHE A 459 -10.49 -2.98 -10.77
C PHE A 459 -11.55 -3.88 -10.11
N SER A 460 -12.56 -3.30 -9.45
CA SER A 460 -13.64 -4.06 -8.80
C SER A 460 -14.53 -4.81 -9.81
N LEU A 461 -14.80 -4.23 -10.98
CA LEU A 461 -15.48 -4.89 -12.10
C LEU A 461 -14.68 -6.09 -12.62
N SER A 462 -13.36 -5.96 -12.79
CA SER A 462 -12.50 -7.06 -13.24
C SER A 462 -12.55 -8.26 -12.28
N ILE A 463 -12.66 -7.98 -10.97
CA ILE A 463 -12.79 -9.02 -9.95
C ILE A 463 -14.17 -9.67 -10.03
N LEU A 464 -15.23 -8.87 -10.19
CA LEU A 464 -16.58 -9.41 -10.33
C LEU A 464 -16.68 -10.34 -11.54
N ILE A 465 -16.15 -9.93 -12.70
CA ILE A 465 -16.06 -10.79 -13.90
C ILE A 465 -15.33 -12.10 -13.58
N THR A 466 -14.20 -12.03 -12.86
CA THR A 466 -13.44 -13.22 -12.47
C THR A 466 -14.25 -14.16 -11.57
N GLN A 467 -15.04 -13.63 -10.64
CA GLN A 467 -15.92 -14.45 -9.79
C GLN A 467 -17.08 -15.05 -10.59
N SER A 468 -17.66 -14.30 -11.53
CA SER A 468 -18.73 -14.77 -12.40
C SER A 468 -18.27 -15.93 -13.28
N VAL A 469 -17.07 -15.84 -13.85
CA VAL A 469 -16.46 -16.96 -14.61
C VAL A 469 -16.30 -18.20 -13.73
N ARG A 470 -15.85 -18.03 -12.47
CA ARG A 470 -15.76 -19.17 -11.54
C ARG A 470 -17.11 -19.75 -11.16
N PHE A 471 -18.10 -18.89 -10.93
CA PHE A 471 -19.47 -19.32 -10.66
C PHE A 471 -19.97 -20.20 -11.82
N TRP A 472 -19.75 -19.75 -13.06
CA TRP A 472 -20.13 -20.49 -14.26
C TRP A 472 -19.40 -21.84 -14.38
N ILE A 473 -18.09 -21.88 -14.08
CA ILE A 473 -17.32 -23.13 -14.07
C ILE A 473 -17.85 -24.12 -13.03
N GLU A 474 -18.09 -23.67 -11.80
CA GLU A 474 -18.61 -24.54 -10.72
C GLU A 474 -20.04 -24.99 -10.99
N PHE A 475 -20.89 -24.12 -11.56
CA PHE A 475 -22.23 -24.47 -12.01
C PHE A 475 -22.20 -25.57 -13.09
N ASN A 476 -21.35 -25.42 -14.11
CA ASN A 476 -21.18 -26.42 -15.16
C ASN A 476 -20.65 -27.76 -14.64
N LYS A 477 -19.79 -27.75 -13.60
CA LYS A 477 -19.37 -28.99 -12.93
C LYS A 477 -20.55 -29.67 -12.26
N LEU A 478 -21.34 -28.94 -11.47
CA LEU A 478 -22.52 -29.48 -10.78
C LEU A 478 -23.54 -30.06 -11.77
N ALA A 479 -23.80 -29.36 -12.88
CA ALA A 479 -24.69 -29.83 -13.95
C ALA A 479 -24.20 -31.12 -14.62
N LYS A 480 -22.88 -31.34 -14.71
CA LYS A 480 -22.30 -32.60 -15.24
C LYS A 480 -22.40 -33.77 -14.26
N TYR A 481 -22.47 -33.52 -12.95
CA TYR A 481 -22.56 -34.57 -11.93
C TYR A 481 -24.00 -34.92 -11.50
N SER A 482 -25.00 -34.11 -11.86
CA SER A 482 -26.41 -34.41 -11.53
C SER A 482 -27.03 -35.60 -12.27
N PRO A 483 -26.64 -36.03 -13.49
CA PRO A 483 -27.35 -37.12 -14.18
C PRO A 483 -26.99 -38.54 -13.71
N GLN A 484 -26.07 -38.74 -12.74
CA GLN A 484 -25.65 -40.08 -12.32
C GLN A 484 -26.38 -40.66 -11.09
N LYS A 485 -27.34 -39.93 -10.49
CA LYS A 485 -28.05 -40.39 -9.28
C LYS A 485 -29.47 -40.93 -9.51
N GLU A 486 -29.99 -40.91 -10.73
CA GLU A 486 -31.38 -41.33 -11.01
C GLU A 486 -31.53 -42.70 -11.69
N VAL A 487 -30.45 -43.44 -11.96
CA VAL A 487 -30.54 -44.78 -12.57
C VAL A 487 -29.81 -45.82 -11.71
N SER A 488 -30.42 -46.24 -10.60
CA SER A 488 -30.16 -47.53 -9.94
C SER A 488 -31.15 -47.78 -8.79
N HIS A 489 -32.45 -47.63 -9.06
CA HIS A 489 -33.50 -48.22 -8.23
C HIS A 489 -34.69 -48.64 -9.09
N GLU A 490 -34.45 -49.60 -9.98
CA GLU A 490 -35.48 -50.55 -10.42
C GLU A 490 -34.82 -51.94 -10.38
N ILE A 491 -35.19 -52.72 -9.36
CA ILE A 491 -35.06 -54.18 -9.30
C ILE A 491 -36.42 -54.73 -9.70
#